data_AF-A0A6J4IX28-F1
#
_entry.id   AF-A0A6J4IX28-F1
#
_cell.length_a   1.000
_cell.length_b   1.000
_cell.length_c   1.000
_cell.angle_alpha   90.00
_cell.angle_beta   90.00
_cell.angle_gamma   90.00
#
_symmetry.space_group_name_H-M   'P 1'
#
loop_
_entity.id
_entity.type
_entity.pdbx_description
1 polymer ?
#
loop_
_entity_poly.entity_id
_entity_poly.type
_entity_poly.pdbx_seq_one_letter_code
_entity_poly.pdbx_strand_id
1 'polypeptide(L)'
;MAATTIYVDGDACPVRDEVFRVSARLGLPVRVVSNGSRPARPPGLPLVETVVVEAGADAADDWIAERIVRGDVCVTADIPLAARCLERGARALSPKGQLWTTDNIGGAVAGRAVARGLREAGVATGGPAPLTRADRSRFLSALDAAVAAAGRDLTAPPARPWVSFE
;
A
#
# COMPACT_ATOMS: atom_id res chain seq x y z
N MET A 1 14.16 -13.72 12.40
CA MET A 1 14.15 -13.46 10.95
C MET A 1 13.22 -12.28 10.71
N ALA A 2 13.60 -11.33 9.86
CA ALA A 2 12.68 -10.26 9.46
C ALA A 2 11.46 -10.90 8.78
N ALA A 3 10.25 -10.49 9.16
CA ALA A 3 9.00 -10.96 8.55
C ALA A 3 8.39 -9.82 7.74
N THR A 4 7.80 -10.15 6.58
CA THR A 4 7.08 -9.18 5.76
C THR A 4 5.99 -8.50 6.58
N THR A 5 6.02 -7.17 6.66
CA THR A 5 4.95 -6.39 7.28
C THR A 5 4.02 -5.81 6.24
N ILE A 6 2.71 -5.86 6.50
CA ILE A 6 1.70 -5.20 5.68
C ILE A 6 1.37 -3.83 6.28
N TYR A 7 1.63 -2.76 5.55
CA TYR A 7 1.22 -1.41 5.89
C TYR A 7 -0.10 -1.09 5.19
N VAL A 8 -1.05 -0.52 5.91
CA VAL A 8 -2.36 -0.12 5.39
C VAL A 8 -2.56 1.36 5.65
N ASP A 9 -2.75 2.12 4.58
CA ASP A 9 -3.25 3.49 4.63
C ASP A 9 -4.71 3.49 5.13
N GLY A 10 -4.92 4.00 6.35
CA GLY A 10 -6.06 3.70 7.21
C GLY A 10 -7.24 4.65 7.11
N ASP A 11 -7.10 5.80 6.46
CA ASP A 11 -8.12 6.86 6.50
C ASP A 11 -9.38 6.52 5.69
N ALA A 12 -9.28 5.59 4.72
CA ALA A 12 -10.43 5.02 4.01
C ALA A 12 -10.12 3.70 3.25
N CYS A 13 -9.42 2.73 3.84
CA CYS A 13 -9.15 1.45 3.15
C CYS A 13 -10.38 0.50 3.14
N PRO A 14 -11.01 0.22 1.98
CA PRO A 14 -12.22 -0.60 1.90
C PRO A 14 -11.96 -2.11 1.96
N VAL A 15 -10.69 -2.52 2.01
CA VAL A 15 -10.21 -3.91 1.99
C VAL A 15 -9.48 -4.33 3.26
N ARG A 16 -9.70 -3.60 4.36
CA ARG A 16 -9.04 -3.87 5.64
C ARG A 16 -9.33 -5.29 6.16
N ASP A 17 -10.56 -5.76 6.01
CA ASP A 17 -10.96 -7.11 6.45
C ASP A 17 -10.33 -8.21 5.61
N GLU A 18 -10.08 -7.97 4.31
CA GLU A 18 -9.29 -8.85 3.46
C GLU A 18 -7.83 -8.92 3.92
N VAL A 19 -7.21 -7.78 4.26
CA VAL A 19 -5.85 -7.74 4.80
C VAL A 19 -5.75 -8.53 6.10
N PHE A 20 -6.70 -8.35 7.01
CA PHE A 20 -6.72 -9.07 8.30
C PHE A 20 -6.88 -10.57 8.13
N ARG A 21 -7.69 -11.02 7.16
CA ARG A 21 -7.83 -12.45 6.83
C ARG A 21 -6.50 -13.04 6.33
N VAL A 22 -5.79 -12.33 5.46
CA VAL A 22 -4.48 -12.78 4.96
C VAL A 22 -3.43 -12.78 6.07
N SER A 23 -3.37 -11.73 6.89
CA SER A 23 -2.49 -11.64 8.05
C SER A 23 -2.71 -12.78 9.04
N ALA A 24 -3.96 -13.08 9.42
CA ALA A 24 -4.28 -14.16 10.33
C ALA A 24 -3.90 -15.54 9.75
N ARG A 25 -4.13 -15.75 8.45
CA ARG A 25 -3.77 -17.01 7.76
C ARG A 25 -2.27 -17.22 7.66
N LEU A 26 -1.50 -16.15 7.42
CA LEU A 26 -0.06 -16.23 7.14
C LEU A 26 0.82 -15.89 8.34
N GLY A 27 0.23 -15.45 9.46
CA GLY A 27 0.97 -15.03 10.65
C GLY A 27 1.80 -13.76 10.42
N LEU A 28 1.31 -12.81 9.61
CA LEU A 28 2.07 -11.61 9.24
C LEU A 28 1.65 -10.38 10.05
N PRO A 29 2.60 -9.54 10.48
CA PRO A 29 2.30 -8.27 11.13
C PRO A 29 1.59 -7.31 10.15
N VAL A 30 0.66 -6.53 10.69
CA VAL A 30 -0.07 -5.47 9.98
C VAL A 30 0.00 -4.18 10.76
N ARG A 31 0.27 -3.07 10.08
CA ARG A 31 0.21 -1.72 10.64
C ARG A 31 -0.84 -0.93 9.89
N VAL A 32 -1.94 -0.62 10.54
CA VAL A 32 -2.98 0.27 10.00
C VAL A 32 -2.68 1.68 10.49
N VAL A 33 -2.33 2.58 9.58
CA VAL A 33 -1.85 3.92 9.91
C VAL A 33 -2.90 4.95 9.49
N SER A 34 -3.34 5.81 10.40
CA SER A 34 -4.40 6.79 10.13
C SER A 34 -4.15 8.11 10.87
N ASN A 35 -4.60 9.23 10.28
CA ASN A 35 -4.51 10.56 10.88
C ASN A 35 -5.77 10.96 11.70
N GLY A 36 -6.66 10.00 12.03
CA GLY A 36 -7.93 10.27 12.68
C GLY A 36 -8.53 9.12 13.53
N SER A 37 -9.71 9.38 14.11
CA SER A 37 -10.31 8.65 15.24
C SER A 37 -11.07 7.36 14.90
N ARG A 38 -10.67 6.61 13.86
CA ARG A 38 -11.25 5.27 13.60
C ARG A 38 -10.29 4.08 13.84
N PRO A 39 -9.62 3.99 15.01
CA PRO A 39 -8.78 2.85 15.33
C PRO A 39 -9.63 1.72 15.94
N ALA A 40 -10.56 1.16 15.17
CA ALA A 40 -11.21 -0.08 15.60
C ALA A 40 -10.37 -1.25 15.11
N ARG A 41 -9.38 -1.66 15.91
CA ARG A 41 -8.76 -2.98 15.82
C ARG A 41 -9.87 -4.02 16.07
N PRO A 42 -10.18 -4.93 15.14
CA PRO A 42 -11.10 -6.02 15.44
C PRO A 42 -10.53 -6.87 16.59
N PRO A 43 -11.35 -7.28 17.57
CA PRO A 43 -10.92 -8.18 18.64
C PRO A 43 -10.28 -9.46 18.08
N GLY A 44 -9.22 -9.95 18.73
CA GLY A 44 -8.62 -11.26 18.39
C GLY A 44 -7.54 -11.26 17.29
N LEU A 45 -7.02 -10.10 16.88
CA LEU A 45 -5.95 -10.00 15.89
C LEU A 45 -4.62 -9.54 16.53
N PRO A 46 -3.81 -10.46 17.13
CA PRO A 46 -2.58 -10.11 17.87
C PRO A 46 -1.50 -9.46 17.01
N LEU A 47 -1.50 -9.72 15.71
CA LEU A 47 -0.50 -9.22 14.76
C LEU A 47 -0.90 -7.89 14.09
N VAL A 48 -2.08 -7.36 14.41
CA VAL A 48 -2.58 -6.09 13.86
C VAL A 48 -2.38 -4.98 14.88
N GLU A 49 -1.55 -4.01 14.51
CA GLU A 49 -1.30 -2.77 15.23
C GLU A 49 -2.02 -1.62 14.51
N THR A 50 -2.67 -0.74 15.29
CA THR A 50 -3.22 0.51 14.76
C THR A 50 -2.37 1.67 15.23
N VAL A 51 -1.83 2.42 14.29
CA VAL A 51 -0.96 3.57 14.49
C VAL A 51 -1.76 4.82 14.19
N VAL A 52 -1.94 5.66 15.21
CA VAL A 52 -2.58 6.97 15.05
C VAL A 52 -1.46 8.02 15.02
N VAL A 53 -1.36 8.75 13.93
CA VAL A 53 -0.40 9.84 13.78
C VAL A 53 -1.07 11.18 14.12
N GLU A 54 -0.26 12.19 14.42
CA GLU A 54 -0.77 13.53 14.67
C GLU A 54 -1.53 14.07 13.45
N ALA A 55 -2.57 14.87 13.70
CA ALA A 55 -3.38 15.44 12.65
C ALA A 55 -2.54 16.37 11.77
N GLY A 56 -2.39 16.01 10.51
CA GLY A 56 -1.63 16.76 9.51
C GLY A 56 -1.93 16.22 8.11
N ALA A 57 -1.83 17.09 7.11
CA ALA A 57 -1.85 16.65 5.72
C ALA A 57 -0.71 15.64 5.51
N ASP A 58 -1.01 14.52 4.85
CA ASP A 58 -0.05 13.47 4.50
C ASP A 58 0.72 12.81 5.68
N ALA A 59 0.32 13.04 6.93
CA ALA A 59 1.05 12.53 8.11
C ALA A 59 1.12 10.99 8.17
N ALA A 60 0.04 10.28 7.81
CA ALA A 60 0.01 8.81 7.80
C ALA A 60 0.91 8.26 6.69
N ASP A 61 0.84 8.95 5.57
CA ASP A 61 1.57 8.77 4.33
C ASP A 61 3.10 8.86 4.56
N ASP A 62 3.54 9.94 5.22
CA ASP A 62 4.92 10.15 5.64
C ASP A 62 5.39 9.08 6.63
N TRP A 63 4.56 8.76 7.63
CA TRP A 63 4.89 7.75 8.62
C TRP A 63 5.14 6.37 8.00
N ILE A 64 4.31 5.98 7.02
CA ILE A 64 4.48 4.73 6.25
C ILE A 64 5.78 4.82 5.44
N ALA A 65 5.98 5.88 4.66
CA ALA A 65 7.12 6.03 3.76
C ALA A 65 8.48 6.07 4.50
N GLU A 66 8.51 6.54 5.75
CA GLU A 66 9.70 6.54 6.61
C GLU A 66 10.08 5.14 7.13
N ARG A 67 9.12 4.24 7.28
CA ARG A 67 9.30 2.96 7.99
C ARG A 67 9.21 1.73 7.10
N ILE A 68 8.54 1.85 5.96
CA ILE A 68 8.41 0.75 5.03
C ILE A 68 9.75 0.47 4.36
N VAL A 69 10.13 -0.80 4.28
CA VAL A 69 11.40 -1.21 3.69
C VAL A 69 11.20 -2.32 2.67
N ARG A 70 12.28 -2.65 1.94
CA ARG A 70 12.29 -3.81 1.06
C ARG A 70 11.87 -5.07 1.81
N GLY A 71 10.90 -5.78 1.22
CA GLY A 71 10.32 -6.97 1.84
C GLY A 71 9.00 -6.73 2.56
N ASP A 72 8.51 -5.48 2.60
CA ASP A 72 7.17 -5.12 3.07
C ASP A 72 6.19 -4.89 1.91
N VAL A 73 4.90 -4.79 2.25
CA VAL A 73 3.81 -4.51 1.32
C VAL A 73 2.95 -3.37 1.86
N CYS A 74 2.74 -2.31 1.06
CA CYS A 74 1.79 -1.24 1.32
C CYS A 74 0.47 -1.50 0.59
N VAL A 75 -0.66 -1.29 1.27
CA VAL A 75 -1.99 -1.23 0.67
C VAL A 75 -2.49 0.21 0.74
N THR A 76 -2.59 0.86 -0.42
CA THR A 76 -3.01 2.27 -0.52
C THR A 76 -3.68 2.57 -1.85
N ALA A 77 -4.66 3.48 -1.82
CA ALA A 77 -5.23 4.08 -3.03
C ALA A 77 -4.50 5.37 -3.44
N ASP A 78 -3.62 5.90 -2.58
CA ASP A 78 -2.82 7.08 -2.85
C ASP A 78 -1.62 6.71 -3.74
N ILE A 79 -1.61 7.29 -4.94
CA ILE A 79 -0.57 7.03 -5.95
C ILE A 79 0.79 7.63 -5.51
N PRO A 80 0.88 8.89 -5.04
CA PRO A 80 2.07 9.39 -4.36
C PRO A 80 2.62 8.48 -3.25
N LEU A 81 1.79 7.97 -2.33
CA LEU A 81 2.27 7.02 -1.31
C LEU A 81 2.83 5.74 -1.92
N ALA A 82 2.12 5.17 -2.89
CA ALA A 82 2.56 3.96 -3.60
C ALA A 82 3.93 4.16 -4.27
N ALA A 83 4.15 5.32 -4.91
CA ALA A 83 5.43 5.65 -5.51
C ALA A 83 6.57 5.67 -4.47
N ARG A 84 6.36 6.34 -3.33
CA ARG A 84 7.34 6.39 -2.24
C ARG A 84 7.65 5.01 -1.66
N CYS A 85 6.66 4.12 -1.58
CA CYS A 85 6.89 2.73 -1.15
C CYS A 85 7.79 1.97 -2.14
N LEU A 86 7.59 2.16 -3.45
CA LEU A 86 8.43 1.55 -4.48
C LEU A 86 9.87 2.08 -4.42
N GLU A 87 10.08 3.37 -4.14
CA GLU A 87 11.41 3.96 -3.95
C GLU A 87 12.16 3.34 -2.75
N ARG A 88 11.43 2.89 -1.72
CA ARG A 88 11.99 2.13 -0.58
C ARG A 88 12.27 0.66 -0.90
N GLY A 89 11.99 0.21 -2.12
CA GLY A 89 12.09 -1.19 -2.53
C GLY A 89 10.98 -2.09 -1.97
N ALA A 90 9.95 -1.50 -1.35
CA ALA A 90 8.77 -2.21 -0.90
C ALA A 90 7.80 -2.43 -2.06
N ARG A 91 6.77 -3.25 -1.84
CA ARG A 91 5.70 -3.44 -2.82
C ARG A 91 4.50 -2.58 -2.44
N ALA A 92 3.74 -2.10 -3.43
CA ALA A 92 2.52 -1.35 -3.19
C ALA A 92 1.34 -1.90 -4.00
N LEU A 93 0.17 -2.00 -3.37
CA LEU A 93 -1.02 -2.61 -3.92
C LEU A 93 -2.23 -1.70 -3.72
N SER A 94 -3.03 -1.50 -4.77
CA SER A 94 -4.28 -0.77 -4.65
C SER A 94 -5.40 -1.63 -4.05
N PRO A 95 -6.41 -1.04 -3.39
CA PRO A 95 -7.59 -1.78 -2.93
C PRO A 95 -8.37 -2.52 -4.03
N LYS A 96 -8.14 -2.18 -5.31
CA LYS A 96 -8.76 -2.87 -6.47
C LYS A 96 -7.93 -4.06 -6.97
N GLY A 97 -6.83 -4.38 -6.30
CA GLY A 97 -5.94 -5.49 -6.65
C GLY A 97 -4.92 -5.16 -7.75
N GLN A 98 -4.74 -3.88 -8.07
CA GLN A 98 -3.68 -3.46 -9.00
C GLN A 98 -2.36 -3.34 -8.25
N LEU A 99 -1.35 -4.11 -8.67
CA LEU A 99 0.01 -3.97 -8.19
C LEU A 99 0.67 -2.75 -8.84
N TRP A 100 1.26 -1.89 -8.02
CA TRP A 100 2.07 -0.78 -8.49
C TRP A 100 3.49 -1.25 -8.79
N THR A 101 4.02 -0.79 -9.92
CA THR A 101 5.39 -1.08 -10.38
C THR A 101 6.02 0.21 -10.90
N THR A 102 7.35 0.22 -11.03
CA THR A 102 8.08 1.33 -11.68
C THR A 102 7.56 1.63 -13.08
N ASP A 103 7.08 0.60 -13.79
CA ASP A 103 6.62 0.71 -15.18
C ASP A 103 5.23 1.36 -15.29
N ASN A 104 4.37 1.21 -14.27
CA ASN A 104 2.99 1.71 -14.33
C ASN A 104 2.73 2.93 -13.44
N ILE A 105 3.56 3.18 -12.42
CA ILE A 105 3.31 4.23 -11.43
C ILE A 105 3.43 5.63 -12.03
N GLY A 106 4.40 5.87 -12.92
CA GLY A 106 4.59 7.17 -13.56
C GLY A 106 3.39 7.60 -14.40
N GLY A 107 2.81 6.67 -15.16
CA GLY A 107 1.59 6.92 -15.94
C GLY A 107 0.39 7.22 -15.04
N ALA A 108 0.27 6.54 -13.91
CA ALA A 108 -0.80 6.79 -12.93
C ALA A 108 -0.66 8.17 -12.25
N VAL A 109 0.57 8.57 -11.89
CA VAL A 109 0.85 9.92 -11.34
C VAL A 109 0.42 11.00 -12.34
N ALA A 110 0.84 10.87 -13.60
CA ALA A 110 0.48 11.81 -14.66
C ALA A 110 -1.03 11.86 -14.89
N GLY A 111 -1.70 10.70 -14.97
CA GLY A 111 -3.15 10.61 -15.10
C GLY A 111 -3.91 11.29 -13.95
N ARG A 112 -3.44 11.12 -12.70
CA ARG A 112 -4.01 11.80 -11.53
C ARG A 112 -3.86 13.32 -11.62
N ALA A 113 -2.70 13.80 -12.06
CA ALA A 113 -2.46 15.25 -12.23
C ALA A 113 -3.38 15.86 -13.28
N VAL A 114 -3.56 15.19 -14.42
CA VAL A 114 -4.50 15.60 -15.48
C VAL A 114 -5.94 15.62 -14.95
N ALA A 115 -6.39 14.53 -14.30
CA ALA A 115 -7.74 14.44 -13.75
C ALA A 115 -8.02 15.53 -12.69
N ARG A 116 -7.01 15.91 -11.90
CA ARG A 116 -7.10 17.04 -10.97
C ARG A 116 -7.26 18.36 -11.72
N GLY A 117 -6.42 18.64 -12.72
CA GLY A 117 -6.52 19.86 -13.52
C GLY A 117 -7.88 20.00 -14.23
N LEU A 118 -8.45 18.91 -14.74
CA LEU A 118 -9.79 18.91 -15.33
C LEU A 118 -10.88 19.30 -14.31
N ARG A 119 -10.81 18.78 -13.08
CA ARG A 119 -11.73 19.17 -12.00
C ARG A 119 -11.58 20.66 -11.65
N GLU A 120 -10.35 21.13 -11.53
CA GLU A 120 -10.04 22.55 -11.23
C GLU A 120 -10.55 23.48 -12.35
N ALA A 121 -10.56 23.01 -13.60
CA ALA A 121 -11.14 23.70 -14.75
C ALA A 121 -12.68 23.58 -14.86
N GLY A 122 -13.35 22.97 -13.87
CA GLY A 122 -14.81 22.84 -13.83
C GLY A 122 -15.38 21.70 -14.67
N VAL A 123 -14.54 20.81 -15.22
CA VAL A 123 -15.01 19.63 -15.95
C VAL A 123 -15.54 18.61 -14.93
N ALA A 124 -16.81 18.23 -15.07
CA ALA A 124 -17.43 17.21 -14.24
C ALA A 124 -16.73 15.86 -14.46
N THR A 125 -15.97 15.41 -13.46
CA THR A 125 -15.43 14.05 -13.41
C THR A 125 -16.14 13.28 -12.30
N GLY A 126 -16.59 12.06 -12.59
CA GLY A 126 -17.16 11.18 -11.56
C GLY A 126 -16.14 10.80 -10.49
N GLY A 127 -16.63 10.45 -9.29
CA GLY A 127 -15.80 9.84 -8.25
C GLY A 127 -15.36 8.42 -8.61
N PRO A 128 -14.42 7.83 -7.85
CA PRO A 128 -13.99 6.47 -8.08
C PRO A 128 -15.18 5.50 -7.94
N ALA A 129 -15.31 4.58 -8.91
CA ALA A 129 -16.35 3.56 -8.87
C ALA A 129 -16.25 2.71 -7.59
N PRO A 130 -17.40 2.34 -6.97
CA PRO A 130 -17.44 1.51 -5.78
C PRO A 130 -16.69 0.18 -5.95
N LEU A 131 -16.18 -0.35 -4.84
CA LEU A 131 -15.48 -1.64 -4.83
C LEU A 131 -16.46 -2.79 -5.06
N THR A 132 -16.19 -3.62 -6.07
CA THR A 132 -17.02 -4.78 -6.40
C THR A 132 -16.54 -6.06 -5.70
N ARG A 133 -17.34 -7.13 -5.73
CA ARG A 133 -16.90 -8.46 -5.28
C ARG A 133 -15.74 -9.00 -6.10
N ALA A 134 -15.73 -8.74 -7.41
CA ALA A 134 -14.63 -9.13 -8.28
C ALA A 134 -13.34 -8.38 -7.91
N ASP A 135 -13.42 -7.09 -7.57
CA ASP A 135 -12.27 -6.34 -7.07
C ASP A 135 -11.71 -6.94 -5.78
N ARG A 136 -12.57 -7.30 -4.82
CA ARG A 136 -12.14 -7.96 -3.57
C ARG A 136 -11.44 -9.29 -3.83
N SER A 137 -11.95 -10.09 -4.75
CA SER A 137 -11.29 -11.35 -5.13
C SER A 137 -9.94 -11.10 -5.78
N ARG A 138 -9.84 -10.12 -6.69
CA ARG A 138 -8.56 -9.73 -7.30
C ARG A 138 -7.58 -9.23 -6.25
N PHE A 139 -8.04 -8.40 -5.31
CA PHE A 139 -7.24 -7.89 -4.22
C PHE A 139 -6.64 -9.01 -3.38
N LEU A 140 -7.43 -10.01 -2.97
CA LEU A 140 -6.93 -11.16 -2.20
C LEU A 140 -5.84 -11.92 -2.95
N SER A 141 -6.06 -12.26 -4.22
CA SER A 141 -5.07 -12.94 -5.05
C SER A 141 -3.79 -12.11 -5.22
N ALA A 142 -3.94 -10.79 -5.44
CA ALA A 142 -2.81 -9.90 -5.61
C ALA A 142 -2.03 -9.68 -4.32
N LEU A 143 -2.70 -9.62 -3.17
CA LEU A 143 -2.06 -9.50 -1.85
C LEU A 143 -1.25 -10.75 -1.52
N ASP A 144 -1.81 -11.94 -1.76
CA ASP A 144 -1.08 -13.21 -1.57
C ASP A 144 0.19 -13.26 -2.44
N ALA A 145 0.08 -12.89 -3.71
CA ALA A 145 1.23 -12.85 -4.62
C ALA A 145 2.27 -11.81 -4.19
N ALA A 146 1.83 -10.61 -3.77
CA ALA A 146 2.70 -9.53 -3.33
C ALA A 146 3.47 -9.91 -2.05
N VAL A 147 2.79 -10.49 -1.07
CA VAL A 147 3.40 -10.98 0.18
C VAL A 147 4.41 -12.08 -0.09
N ALA A 148 4.07 -13.07 -0.92
CA ALA A 148 5.00 -14.14 -1.28
C ALA A 148 6.24 -13.60 -1.99
N ALA A 149 6.08 -12.58 -2.84
CA ALA A 149 7.19 -11.92 -3.52
C ALA A 149 8.04 -11.07 -2.56
N ALA A 150 7.41 -10.35 -1.64
CA ALA A 150 8.07 -9.59 -0.59
C ALA A 150 8.90 -10.49 0.34
N GLY A 151 8.39 -11.67 0.69
CA GLY A 151 9.15 -12.67 1.46
C GLY A 151 10.42 -13.16 0.74
N ARG A 152 10.39 -13.27 -0.60
CA ARG A 152 11.60 -13.55 -1.39
C ARG A 152 12.55 -12.37 -1.44
N ASP A 153 12.02 -11.14 -1.40
CA ASP A 153 12.86 -9.95 -1.34
C ASP A 153 13.66 -9.90 -0.03
N LEU A 154 13.09 -10.32 1.11
CA LEU A 154 13.81 -10.39 2.39
C LEU A 154 15.02 -11.34 2.37
N THR A 155 14.98 -12.39 1.55
CA THR A 155 16.04 -13.41 1.49
C THR A 155 17.01 -13.21 0.33
N ALA A 156 16.62 -12.45 -0.70
CA ALA A 156 17.47 -12.15 -1.84
C ALA A 156 18.48 -11.04 -1.49
N PRO A 157 19.76 -11.18 -1.91
CA PRO A 157 20.75 -10.10 -1.77
C PRO A 157 20.25 -8.83 -2.47
N PRO A 158 20.59 -7.63 -1.98
CA PRO A 158 20.29 -6.40 -2.71
C PRO A 158 20.92 -6.44 -4.10
N ALA A 159 20.25 -5.83 -5.08
CA ALA A 159 20.79 -5.72 -6.43
C ALA A 159 22.18 -5.07 -6.35
N ARG A 160 23.18 -5.73 -6.92
CA ARG A 160 24.55 -5.19 -6.93
C ARG A 160 24.54 -3.94 -7.81
N PRO A 161 25.11 -2.80 -7.37
CA PRO A 161 25.27 -1.67 -8.27
C PRO A 161 26.12 -2.12 -9.47
N TRP A 162 25.69 -1.73 -10.67
CA TRP A 162 26.48 -1.91 -11.88
C TRP A 162 27.79 -1.16 -11.70
N VAL A 163 28.90 -1.90 -11.58
CA VAL A 163 30.24 -1.33 -11.64
C VAL A 163 30.62 -1.26 -13.12
N SER A 164 30.74 -0.04 -13.63
CA SER A 164 31.37 0.21 -14.93
C SER A 164 32.80 -0.32 -14.85
N PHE A 165 33.17 -1.22 -15.75
CA PHE A 165 34.57 -1.54 -15.98
C PHE A 165 35.12 -0.49 -16.95
N GLU A 166 36.13 0.25 -16.50
CA GLU A 166 36.97 1.12 -17.36
C GLU A 166 37.86 0.28 -18.29
#